data_AF-Q8BUL3-F1
#
_entry.id   AF-Q8BUL3-F1
#
_cell.length_a   1.000
_cell.length_b   1.000
_cell.length_c   1.000
_cell.angle_alpha   90.00
_cell.angle_beta   90.00
_cell.angle_gamma   90.00
#
_symmetry.space_group_name_H-M   'P 1'
#
loop_
_entity.id
_entity.type
_entity.pdbx_description
1 polymer ?
#
loop_
_entity_poly.entity_id
_entity_poly.type
_entity_poly.pdbx_seq_one_letter_code
_entity_poly.pdbx_strand_id
1 'polypeptide(L)'
;MHIAFQALESENCLREQVRLRAQVHQLETRVKQQQTMIAQLLHEKEVQFLDKGSENSFIDLGGKKQYADCSEIYNDGFKQSGFYKIKPLQSLAEFSVYCDMSDGGGWTGNSETI
;
A
#
# COMPACT_ATOMS: atom_id res chain seq x y z
N MET A 1 -17.51 -38.74 -46.79
CA MET A 1 -16.99 -37.37 -46.58
C MET A 1 -17.39 -36.79 -45.22
N HIS A 2 -18.67 -36.85 -44.81
CA HIS A 2 -19.15 -36.33 -43.51
C HIS A 2 -18.48 -36.92 -42.25
N ILE A 3 -18.23 -38.25 -42.22
CA ILE A 3 -17.63 -38.91 -41.04
C ILE A 3 -16.18 -38.44 -40.79
N ALA A 4 -15.42 -38.16 -41.86
CA ALA A 4 -14.06 -37.64 -41.75
C ALA A 4 -14.02 -36.19 -41.25
N PHE A 5 -15.03 -35.39 -41.60
CA PHE A 5 -15.17 -34.01 -41.15
C PHE A 5 -15.50 -33.93 -39.64
N GLN A 6 -16.44 -34.76 -39.18
CA GLN A 6 -16.77 -34.86 -37.75
C GLN A 6 -15.59 -35.36 -36.89
N ALA A 7 -14.77 -36.27 -37.43
CA ALA A 7 -13.56 -36.73 -36.74
C ALA A 7 -12.51 -35.63 -36.61
N LEU A 8 -12.32 -34.80 -37.65
CA LEU A 8 -11.38 -33.68 -37.64
C LEU A 8 -11.79 -32.57 -36.66
N GLU A 9 -13.10 -32.27 -36.56
CA GLU A 9 -13.63 -31.31 -35.60
C GLU A 9 -13.44 -31.78 -34.15
N SER A 10 -13.61 -33.08 -33.88
CA SER A 10 -13.37 -33.70 -32.57
C SER A 10 -11.90 -33.61 -32.15
N GLU A 11 -10.96 -33.89 -33.06
CA GLU A 11 -9.52 -33.76 -32.78
C GLU A 11 -9.10 -32.31 -32.53
N ASN A 12 -9.64 -31.36 -33.30
CA ASN A 12 -9.38 -29.94 -33.08
C ASN A 12 -9.91 -29.47 -31.72
N CYS A 13 -11.11 -29.92 -31.32
CA CYS A 13 -11.66 -29.63 -30.00
C CYS A 13 -10.77 -30.18 -28.87
N LEU A 14 -10.28 -31.41 -29.00
CA LEU A 14 -9.37 -32.03 -28.02
C LEU A 14 -8.04 -31.27 -27.92
N ARG A 15 -7.47 -30.84 -29.05
CA ARG A 15 -6.26 -30.02 -29.11
C ARG A 15 -6.45 -28.70 -28.39
N GLU A 16 -7.55 -28.00 -28.65
CA GLU A 16 -7.88 -26.75 -27.98
C GLU A 16 -8.13 -26.94 -26.48
N GLN A 17 -8.77 -28.03 -26.08
CA GLN A 17 -8.97 -28.35 -24.67
C GLN A 17 -7.63 -28.54 -23.93
N VAL A 18 -6.67 -29.24 -24.53
CA VAL A 18 -5.33 -29.39 -23.95
C VAL A 18 -4.61 -28.04 -23.87
N ARG A 19 -4.68 -27.22 -24.93
CA ARG A 19 -4.10 -25.88 -24.95
C ARG A 19 -4.68 -24.97 -23.86
N LEU A 20 -6.00 -24.95 -23.74
CA LEU A 20 -6.71 -24.12 -22.75
C LEU A 20 -6.42 -24.61 -21.33
N ARG A 21 -6.38 -25.93 -21.09
CA ARG A 21 -5.99 -26.49 -19.78
C ARG A 21 -4.57 -26.08 -19.41
N ALA A 22 -3.63 -26.10 -20.36
CA ALA A 22 -2.26 -25.64 -20.13
C ALA A 22 -2.22 -24.14 -19.82
N GLN A 23 -2.99 -23.32 -20.53
CA GLN A 23 -3.08 -21.87 -20.25
C GLN A 23 -3.68 -21.57 -18.88
N VAL A 24 -4.76 -22.26 -18.50
CA VAL A 24 -5.37 -22.13 -17.16
C VAL A 24 -4.34 -22.51 -16.10
N HIS A 25 -3.63 -23.62 -16.27
CA HIS A 25 -2.60 -24.04 -15.33
C HIS A 25 -1.46 -23.02 -15.19
N GLN A 26 -1.05 -22.39 -16.29
CA GLN A 26 -0.06 -21.30 -16.27
C GLN A 26 -0.60 -20.08 -15.50
N LEU A 27 -1.85 -19.69 -15.74
CA LEU A 27 -2.48 -18.56 -15.04
C LEU A 27 -2.62 -18.86 -13.54
N GLU A 28 -3.07 -20.05 -13.17
CA GLU A 28 -3.17 -20.49 -11.77
C GLU A 28 -1.81 -20.44 -11.06
N THR A 29 -0.74 -20.87 -11.74
CA THR A 29 0.62 -20.82 -11.22
C THR A 29 1.06 -19.37 -10.98
N ARG A 30 0.80 -18.47 -11.93
CA ARG A 30 1.10 -17.04 -11.80
C ARG A 30 0.32 -16.40 -10.66
N VAL A 31 -0.97 -16.70 -10.53
CA VAL A 31 -1.81 -16.19 -9.44
C VAL A 31 -1.29 -16.65 -8.09
N LYS A 32 -0.97 -17.94 -7.94
CA LYS A 32 -0.37 -18.48 -6.71
C LYS A 32 0.95 -17.78 -6.38
N GLN A 33 1.81 -17.57 -7.39
CA GLN A 33 3.07 -16.86 -7.20
C GLN A 33 2.87 -15.42 -6.74
N GLN A 34 1.91 -14.70 -7.34
CA GLN A 34 1.55 -13.35 -6.92
C GLN A 34 0.97 -13.32 -5.50
N GLN A 35 0.11 -14.29 -5.15
CA GLN A 35 -0.45 -14.42 -3.81
C GLN A 35 0.64 -14.61 -2.75
N THR A 36 1.63 -15.47 -3.01
CA THR A 36 2.78 -15.67 -2.13
C THR A 36 3.60 -14.38 -1.96
N MET A 37 3.87 -13.67 -3.06
CA MET A 37 4.60 -12.39 -3.02
C MET A 37 3.85 -11.32 -2.22
N ILE A 38 2.54 -11.21 -2.41
CA ILE A 38 1.69 -10.30 -1.62
C ILE A 38 1.74 -10.67 -0.13
N ALA A 39 1.63 -11.96 0.21
CA ALA A 39 1.71 -12.41 1.59
C ALA A 39 3.08 -12.10 2.23
N GLN A 40 4.18 -12.25 1.46
CA GLN A 40 5.52 -11.86 1.90
C GLN A 40 5.63 -10.36 2.16
N LEU A 41 5.16 -9.53 1.23
CA LEU A 41 5.17 -8.06 1.39
C LEU A 41 4.31 -7.60 2.57
N LEU A 42 3.18 -8.27 2.83
CA LEU A 42 2.35 -7.99 4.01
C LEU A 42 3.06 -8.38 5.31
N HIS A 43 3.75 -9.53 5.33
CA HIS A 43 4.54 -9.94 6.49
C HIS A 43 5.73 -9.00 6.73
N GLU A 44 6.45 -8.58 5.68
CA GLU A 44 7.52 -7.58 5.78
C GLU A 44 7.01 -6.25 6.32
N LYS A 45 5.82 -5.79 5.90
CA LYS A 45 5.19 -4.60 6.44
C LYS A 45 4.87 -4.75 7.94
N GLU A 46 4.39 -5.92 8.36
CA GLU A 46 4.10 -6.21 9.77
C GLU A 46 5.39 -6.29 10.61
N VAL A 47 6.45 -6.92 10.10
CA VAL A 47 7.78 -6.98 10.75
C VAL A 47 8.43 -5.59 10.80
N GLN A 48 8.30 -4.75 9.78
CA GLN A 48 8.72 -3.34 9.85
C GLN A 48 7.94 -2.52 10.88
N PHE A 49 6.66 -2.87 11.14
CA PHE A 49 5.85 -2.24 12.17
C PHE A 49 6.15 -2.75 13.59
N LEU A 50 6.61 -4.00 13.73
CA LEU A 50 6.98 -4.60 15.02
C LEU A 50 8.45 -4.38 15.42
N ASP A 51 9.34 -4.08 14.47
CA ASP A 51 10.76 -3.78 14.74
C ASP A 51 11.06 -2.28 14.87
N LYS A 52 10.12 -1.38 14.53
CA LYS A 52 10.18 0.05 14.89
C LYS A 52 9.77 0.34 16.34
N GLY A 53 10.07 -0.60 17.23
CA GLY A 53 10.22 -0.38 18.67
C GLY A 53 11.59 0.19 19.05
N SER A 54 12.43 0.59 18.08
CA SER A 54 13.67 1.32 18.35
C SER A 54 13.50 2.79 17.98
N GLU A 55 13.40 3.59 19.04
CA GLU A 55 13.68 5.02 19.08
C GLU A 55 14.74 5.44 18.06
N ASN A 56 14.34 6.25 17.08
CA ASN A 56 15.20 7.28 16.55
C ASN A 56 14.28 8.37 15.97
N SER A 57 14.14 9.47 16.71
CA SER A 57 13.46 10.73 16.36
C SER A 57 11.93 10.82 16.47
N PHE A 58 11.28 10.14 17.42
CA PHE A 58 9.92 10.53 17.79
C PHE A 58 9.96 11.69 18.79
N ILE A 59 9.41 12.84 18.41
CA ILE A 59 9.27 13.98 19.32
C ILE A 59 8.00 13.75 20.14
N ASP A 60 8.18 13.31 21.39
CA ASP A 60 7.07 13.19 22.33
C ASP A 60 6.64 14.59 22.81
N LEU A 61 5.45 15.01 22.38
CA LEU A 61 4.88 16.32 22.66
C LEU A 61 4.29 16.43 24.08
N GLY A 62 4.42 15.40 24.91
CA GLY A 62 4.01 15.47 26.32
C GLY A 62 2.49 15.62 26.47
N GLY A 63 1.74 14.62 25.99
CA GLY A 63 0.39 14.23 26.42
C GLY A 63 -0.65 15.33 26.75
N LYS A 64 -1.56 15.60 25.80
CA LYS A 64 -3.04 15.73 25.96
C LYS A 64 -3.73 16.26 24.70
N LYS A 65 -3.02 17.06 23.91
CA LYS A 65 -3.54 17.66 22.68
C LYS A 65 -3.36 16.70 21.51
N GLN A 66 -4.47 16.36 20.84
CA GLN A 66 -4.45 15.66 19.56
C GLN A 66 -4.26 16.71 18.47
N TYR A 67 -3.21 16.57 17.69
CA TYR A 67 -2.93 17.46 16.57
C TYR A 67 -3.54 16.87 15.29
N ALA A 68 -4.31 17.67 14.56
CA ALA A 68 -4.89 17.25 13.29
C ALA A 68 -3.84 17.20 12.17
N ASP A 69 -2.86 18.11 12.20
CA ASP A 69 -1.81 18.25 11.20
C ASP A 69 -0.53 18.90 11.76
N CYS A 70 0.51 18.96 10.93
CA CYS A 70 1.81 19.55 11.25
C CYS A 70 1.74 21.05 11.57
N SER A 71 0.76 21.78 11.04
CA SER A 71 0.59 23.21 11.27
C SER A 71 0.13 23.46 12.69
N GLU A 72 -0.79 22.64 13.22
CA GLU A 72 -1.20 22.74 14.63
C GLU A 72 -0.03 22.48 15.59
N ILE A 73 0.82 21.50 15.27
CA ILE A 73 2.06 21.19 16.01
C ILE A 73 3.00 22.39 15.97
N TYR A 74 3.23 22.96 14.79
CA TYR A 74 4.07 24.15 14.63
C TYR A 74 3.51 25.34 15.42
N ASN A 75 2.21 25.58 15.36
CA ASN A 75 1.53 26.67 16.05
C ASN A 75 1.58 26.52 17.58
N ASP A 76 1.72 25.30 18.10
CA ASP A 76 1.93 25.04 19.53
C ASP A 76 3.38 25.26 20.00
N GLY A 77 4.28 25.59 19.08
CA GLY A 77 5.68 25.94 19.39
C GLY A 77 6.71 24.88 19.01
N PHE A 78 6.29 23.75 18.43
CA PHE A 78 7.21 22.69 18.02
C PHE A 78 7.76 22.98 16.62
N LYS A 79 8.99 23.52 16.57
CA LYS A 79 9.63 24.02 15.34
C LYS A 79 10.64 23.06 14.72
N GLN A 80 10.89 21.90 15.33
CA GLN A 80 11.87 20.94 14.84
C GLN A 80 11.25 20.08 13.73
N SER A 81 11.88 19.96 12.56
CA SER A 81 11.45 19.00 11.55
C SER A 81 11.68 17.57 12.06
N GLY A 82 10.71 16.68 11.85
CA GLY A 82 10.77 15.32 12.40
C GLY A 82 9.48 14.54 12.22
N PHE A 83 9.46 13.31 12.74
CA PHE A 83 8.26 12.48 12.72
C PHE A 83 7.37 12.79 13.94
N TYR A 84 6.13 13.17 13.66
CA TYR A 84 5.11 13.46 14.66
C TYR A 84 3.91 12.55 14.49
N LYS A 85 3.17 12.33 15.57
CA LYS A 85 1.88 11.64 15.57
C LYS A 85 0.77 12.66 15.40
N ILE A 86 -0.12 12.40 14.44
CA ILE A 86 -1.31 13.21 14.19
C ILE A 86 -2.55 12.34 14.17
N LYS A 87 -3.68 12.95 14.51
CA LYS A 87 -5.02 12.35 14.42
C LYS A 87 -5.98 13.35 13.77
N PRO A 88 -6.09 13.35 12.43
CA PRO A 88 -7.07 14.17 11.73
C PRO A 88 -8.50 13.86 12.20
N LEU A 89 -9.38 14.85 12.19
CA LEU A 89 -10.77 14.73 12.67
C LEU A 89 -11.56 13.56 12.04
N GLN A 90 -11.31 13.24 10.77
CA GLN A 90 -11.97 12.16 10.05
C GLN A 90 -11.30 10.78 10.25
N SER A 91 -10.16 10.73 10.95
CA SER A 91 -9.44 9.49 11.24
C SER A 91 -9.78 8.97 12.62
N LEU A 92 -10.17 7.69 12.69
CA LEU A 92 -10.34 6.99 13.96
C LEU A 92 -8.99 6.65 14.62
N ALA A 93 -7.93 6.56 13.83
CA ALA A 93 -6.59 6.15 14.28
C ALA A 93 -5.58 7.31 14.18
N GLU A 94 -4.66 7.33 15.13
CA GLU A 94 -3.46 8.15 15.08
C GLU A 94 -2.42 7.49 14.17
N PHE A 95 -1.69 8.29 13.39
CA PHE A 95 -0.61 7.80 12.54
C PHE A 95 0.56 8.78 12.53
N SER A 96 1.75 8.26 12.20
CA SER A 96 2.98 9.06 12.14
C SER A 96 3.16 9.70 10.77
N VAL A 97 3.49 10.99 10.76
CA VAL A 97 3.84 11.77 9.56
C VAL A 97 5.17 12.48 9.76
N TYR A 98 5.90 12.72 8.67
CA TYR A 98 7.06 13.62 8.70
C TYR A 98 6.59 15.06 8.51
N CYS A 99 6.87 15.93 9.47
CA CYS A 99 6.60 17.35 9.38
C CYS A 99 7.90 18.10 9.07
N ASP A 100 7.94 18.78 7.93
CA ASP A 100 8.96 19.79 7.68
C ASP A 100 8.51 21.13 8.28
N MET A 101 9.22 21.58 9.30
CA MET A 101 8.92 22.80 10.04
C MET A 101 9.69 24.01 9.54
N SER A 102 10.55 23.85 8.53
CA SER A 102 11.38 24.92 7.95
C SER A 102 10.54 26.12 7.49
N ASP A 103 9.35 25.87 6.94
CA ASP A 103 8.45 26.89 6.36
C ASP A 103 7.16 27.10 7.15
N GLY A 104 7.12 26.73 8.42
CA GLY A 104 5.92 26.97 9.24
C GLY A 104 5.05 25.74 9.51
N GLY A 105 5.49 24.54 9.15
CA GLY A 105 4.75 23.30 9.39
C GLY A 105 3.49 23.11 8.53
N GLY A 106 3.21 24.02 7.60
CA GLY A 106 2.09 23.93 6.67
C GLY A 106 2.56 23.67 5.25
N TRP A 107 2.08 22.60 4.62
CA TRP A 107 2.12 22.46 3.17
C TRP A 107 0.76 22.90 2.60
N THR A 108 0.67 24.14 2.10
CA THR A 108 -0.37 24.53 1.14
C THR A 108 0.25 24.55 -0.26
N GLY A 109 0.51 23.35 -0.78
CA GLY A 109 0.90 23.15 -2.17
C GLY A 109 -0.32 22.97 -3.06
N ASN A 110 -1.10 24.03 -3.25
CA ASN A 110 -2.01 24.16 -4.39
C ASN A 110 -1.70 25.46 -5.11
N SER A 111 -0.54 25.48 -5.77
CA SER A 111 -0.27 26.38 -6.88
C SER A 111 -1.04 25.91 -8.12
N GLU A 112 -2.37 26.02 -8.09
CA GLU A 112 -3.15 26.23 -9.31
C GLU A 112 -3.52 27.71 -9.32
N THR A 113 -2.57 28.51 -9.82
CA THR A 113 -2.88 29.83 -10.36
C THR A 113 -3.56 29.58 -11.71
N ILE A 114 -4.88 29.73 -11.74
CA ILE A 114 -5.67 29.92 -12.98
C ILE A 114 -5.28 31.27 -13.59
#